data_AF-A0AAW0JN68-F1
#
_entry.id   AF-A0AAW0JN68-F1
#
_cell.length_a   1.000
_cell.length_b   1.000
_cell.length_c   1.000
_cell.angle_alpha   90.00
_cell.angle_beta   90.00
_cell.angle_gamma   90.00
#
_symmetry.space_group_name_H-M   'P 1'
#
loop_
_entity.id
_entity.type
_entity.pdbx_description
1 polymer ?
#
loop_
_entity_poly.entity_id
_entity_poly.type
_entity_poly.pdbx_seq_one_letter_code
_entity_poly.pdbx_strand_id
1 'polypeptide(L)'
;MEVKLLLQHQIRIPSPLLKLGTQGLEVSKLGFGCVGLSGLYNAPLSHEAGCSVIKEAFDRGITFFDTSDLYGHNHDNEIMVGKVIFDIPLLTLKF
;
A
#
# COMPACT_ATOMS: atom_id res chain seq x y z
N MET A 1 2.68 19.85 -26.40
CA MET A 1 3.68 19.31 -25.46
C MET A 1 3.40 19.69 -24.00
N GLU A 2 2.52 20.66 -23.72
CA GLU A 2 2.21 21.12 -22.34
C GLU A 2 1.06 20.38 -21.62
N VAL A 3 0.18 19.68 -22.36
CA VAL A 3 -1.00 19.04 -21.74
C VAL A 3 -0.65 17.80 -20.88
N LYS A 4 0.54 17.21 -21.07
CA LYS A 4 0.99 16.01 -20.32
C LYS A 4 1.55 16.34 -18.94
N LEU A 5 1.91 17.59 -18.66
CA LEU A 5 2.52 18.01 -17.40
C LEU A 5 1.50 18.21 -16.26
N LEU A 6 0.24 18.51 -16.60
CA LEU A 6 -0.82 18.76 -15.62
C LEU A 6 -1.40 17.48 -14.99
N LEU A 7 -1.14 16.29 -15.56
CA LEU A 7 -1.60 15.01 -15.01
C LEU A 7 -0.64 14.40 -13.99
N GLN A 8 0.56 14.96 -13.81
CA GLN A 8 1.56 14.42 -12.88
C GLN A 8 1.32 14.84 -11.42
N HIS A 9 0.40 15.76 -11.17
CA HIS A 9 -0.14 15.99 -9.84
C HIS A 9 -1.46 15.24 -9.73
N GLN A 10 -1.39 13.90 -9.59
CA GLN A 10 -2.53 13.17 -9.08
C GLN A 10 -2.90 13.81 -7.74
N ILE A 11 -4.08 14.42 -7.67
CA ILE A 11 -4.62 14.99 -6.45
C ILE A 11 -4.62 13.85 -5.43
N ARG A 12 -3.76 13.94 -4.41
CA ARG A 12 -3.82 13.06 -3.25
C ARG A 12 -5.13 13.38 -2.55
N ILE A 13 -6.20 12.67 -2.88
CA ILE A 13 -7.47 12.78 -2.19
C ILE A 13 -7.21 12.16 -0.82
N PRO A 14 -7.14 12.94 0.27
CA PRO A 14 -6.84 12.38 1.56
C PRO A 14 -7.99 11.46 1.96
N SER A 15 -7.72 10.18 2.15
CA SER A 15 -8.69 9.28 2.76
C SER A 15 -8.98 9.78 4.18
N PRO A 16 -10.25 9.88 4.61
CA PRO A 16 -10.56 10.26 5.98
C PRO A 16 -9.80 9.36 6.97
N LEU A 17 -9.19 9.96 8.00
CA LEU A 17 -8.48 9.18 9.02
C LEU A 17 -9.45 8.69 10.09
N LEU A 18 -9.27 7.44 10.51
CA LEU A 18 -10.01 6.78 11.59
C LEU A 18 -9.05 6.33 12.68
N LYS A 19 -9.51 6.33 13.92
CA LYS A 19 -8.78 5.73 15.05
C LYS A 19 -8.92 4.21 14.99
N LEU A 20 -7.80 3.50 15.03
CA LEU A 20 -7.76 2.03 15.10
C LEU A 20 -7.48 1.60 16.54
N GLY A 21 -8.52 1.07 17.20
CA GLY A 21 -8.45 0.65 18.60
C GLY A 21 -8.24 1.83 19.56
N THR A 22 -7.65 1.55 20.72
CA THR A 22 -7.44 2.53 21.80
C THR A 22 -5.98 2.98 21.95
N GLN A 23 -5.08 2.48 21.10
CA GLN A 23 -3.63 2.71 21.20
C GLN A 23 -3.16 4.01 20.52
N GLY A 24 -4.09 4.85 20.05
CA GLY A 24 -3.77 6.10 19.36
C GLY A 24 -3.30 5.93 17.91
N LEU A 25 -3.54 4.77 17.28
CA LEU A 25 -3.26 4.58 15.86
C LEU A 25 -4.30 5.31 15.01
N GLU A 26 -3.84 6.02 13.99
CA GLU A 26 -4.69 6.65 12.98
C GLU A 26 -4.39 6.06 11.59
N VAL A 27 -5.45 5.69 10.88
CA VAL A 27 -5.40 4.97 9.60
C VAL A 27 -6.37 5.55 8.61
N SER A 28 -6.11 5.39 7.32
CA SER A 28 -7.06 5.69 6.26
C SER A 28 -8.32 4.85 6.43
N LYS A 29 -9.48 5.45 6.19
CA LYS A 29 -10.78 4.76 6.28
C LYS A 29 -10.86 3.53 5.38
N LEU A 30 -10.17 3.57 4.25
CA LEU A 30 -9.97 2.42 3.37
C LEU A 30 -8.60 1.83 3.65
N GLY A 31 -8.53 0.52 3.81
CA GLY A 31 -7.28 -0.25 3.79
C GLY A 31 -7.03 -0.91 2.44
N PHE A 32 -5.81 -1.35 2.20
CA PHE A 32 -5.43 -2.13 1.03
C PHE A 32 -5.00 -3.55 1.46
N GLY A 33 -5.76 -4.56 1.02
CA GLY A 33 -5.42 -5.96 1.23
C GLY A 33 -4.39 -6.45 0.22
N CYS A 34 -3.24 -6.92 0.69
CA CYS A 34 -2.10 -7.28 -0.14
C CYS A 34 -2.18 -8.70 -0.71
N VAL A 35 -3.13 -9.53 -0.26
CA VAL A 35 -3.32 -10.93 -0.69
C VAL A 35 -3.32 -11.14 -2.21
N GLY A 36 -3.84 -10.17 -2.97
CA GLY A 36 -3.92 -10.25 -4.44
C GLY A 36 -2.57 -10.13 -5.15
N LEU A 37 -1.51 -9.72 -4.46
CA LEU A 37 -0.20 -9.48 -5.06
C LEU A 37 0.63 -10.76 -5.21
N SER A 38 0.38 -11.78 -4.39
CA SER A 38 1.28 -12.94 -4.22
C SER A 38 0.65 -14.30 -4.53
N GLY A 39 -0.37 -14.32 -5.40
CA GLY A 39 -0.73 -15.56 -6.09
C GLY A 39 -1.92 -16.34 -5.52
N LEU A 40 -2.59 -15.86 -4.46
CA LEU A 40 -3.70 -16.57 -3.81
C LEU A 40 -5.00 -16.56 -4.63
N TYR A 41 -5.28 -15.46 -5.33
CA TYR A 41 -6.50 -15.31 -6.14
C TYR A 41 -6.23 -15.27 -7.65
N ASN A 42 -5.01 -14.92 -8.06
CA ASN A 42 -4.59 -14.74 -9.45
C ASN A 42 -3.14 -15.20 -9.60
N ALA A 43 -2.57 -15.12 -10.81
CA ALA A 43 -1.12 -15.28 -10.96
C ALA A 43 -0.38 -14.24 -10.08
N PRO A 44 0.72 -14.62 -9.40
CA PRO A 44 1.49 -13.69 -8.59
C PRO A 44 2.09 -12.59 -9.47
N LEU A 45 2.18 -11.38 -8.93
CA LEU A 45 2.91 -10.29 -9.57
C LEU A 45 4.41 -10.47 -9.38
N SER A 46 5.20 -9.83 -10.23
CA SER A 46 6.62 -9.63 -9.93
C SER A 46 6.75 -8.74 -8.69
N HIS A 47 7.85 -8.90 -7.93
CA HIS A 47 8.12 -8.02 -6.78
C HIS A 47 8.07 -6.54 -7.15
N GLU A 48 8.62 -6.17 -8.31
CA GLU A 48 8.62 -4.80 -8.80
C GLU A 48 7.20 -4.27 -9.03
N ALA A 49 6.36 -5.05 -9.72
CA ALA A 49 4.98 -4.69 -9.97
C ALA A 49 4.17 -4.59 -8.67
N GLY A 50 4.33 -5.56 -7.75
CA GLY A 50 3.67 -5.53 -6.45
C GLY A 50 4.09 -4.31 -5.61
N CYS A 51 5.38 -3.99 -5.54
CA CYS A 51 5.87 -2.79 -4.87
C CYS A 51 5.30 -1.51 -5.50
N SER A 52 5.22 -1.44 -6.84
CA SER A 52 4.62 -0.30 -7.54
C SER A 52 3.14 -0.10 -7.18
N VAL A 53 2.37 -1.18 -7.02
CA VAL A 53 0.95 -1.12 -6.64
C VAL A 53 0.80 -0.61 -5.21
N ILE A 54 1.59 -1.12 -4.27
CA ILE A 54 1.57 -0.67 -2.86
C ILE A 54 1.92 0.82 -2.78
N LYS A 55 2.94 1.27 -3.52
CA LYS A 55 3.33 2.67 -3.58
C LYS A 55 2.22 3.56 -4.16
N GLU A 56 1.59 3.13 -5.25
CA GLU A 56 0.46 3.87 -5.83
C GLU A 56 -0.74 3.96 -4.85
N ALA A 57 -1.02 2.89 -4.09
CA ALA A 57 -2.05 2.93 -3.05
C ALA A 57 -1.73 3.97 -1.97
N PHE A 58 -0.46 4.05 -1.55
CA PHE A 58 0.01 5.06 -0.61
C PHE A 58 -0.10 6.49 -1.16
N ASP A 59 0.31 6.69 -2.42
CA ASP A 59 0.24 7.98 -3.12
C ASP A 59 -1.23 8.44 -3.27
N ARG A 60 -2.17 7.49 -3.34
CA ARG A 60 -3.63 7.72 -3.30
C ARG A 60 -4.22 7.93 -1.90
N GLY A 61 -3.39 7.93 -0.85
CA GLY A 61 -3.80 8.26 0.52
C GLY A 61 -4.19 7.06 1.39
N ILE A 62 -3.86 5.83 0.98
CA ILE A 62 -3.99 4.64 1.83
C ILE A 62 -2.80 4.58 2.80
N THR A 63 -3.09 4.35 4.07
CA THR A 63 -2.11 4.25 5.16
C THR A 63 -2.25 2.98 5.98
N PHE A 64 -3.24 2.13 5.63
CA PHE A 64 -3.51 0.86 6.26
C PHE A 64 -3.38 -0.27 5.25
N PHE A 65 -2.40 -1.14 5.47
CA PHE A 65 -2.07 -2.24 4.56
C PHE A 65 -2.19 -3.55 5.32
N ASP A 66 -3.04 -4.44 4.82
CA ASP A 66 -3.29 -5.76 5.39
C ASP A 66 -2.44 -6.80 4.65
N THR A 67 -1.67 -7.59 5.40
CA THR A 67 -0.73 -8.60 4.90
C THR A 67 -0.65 -9.78 5.88
N SER A 68 -0.09 -10.90 5.44
CA SER A 68 0.17 -12.08 6.28
C SER A 68 1.33 -12.90 5.71
N ASP A 69 2.03 -13.62 6.57
CA ASP A 69 3.00 -14.66 6.24
C ASP A 69 2.45 -15.78 5.33
N LEU A 70 1.14 -16.02 5.37
CA LEU A 70 0.43 -16.98 4.51
C LEU A 70 0.17 -16.44 3.09
N TYR A 71 0.36 -15.14 2.84
CA TYR A 71 0.10 -14.56 1.54
C TYR A 71 1.26 -14.85 0.60
N GLY A 72 1.12 -15.89 -0.23
CA GLY A 72 2.12 -16.27 -1.22
C GLY A 72 3.21 -17.18 -0.69
N HIS A 73 4.26 -17.40 -1.49
CA HIS A 73 5.32 -18.36 -1.15
C HIS A 73 6.53 -17.64 -0.57
N ASN A 74 7.16 -18.24 0.45
CA ASN A 74 8.39 -17.72 1.06
C ASN A 74 8.28 -16.27 1.55
N HIS A 75 7.12 -15.88 2.10
CA HIS A 75 6.85 -14.55 2.66
C HIS A 75 6.97 -13.40 1.64
N ASP A 76 6.81 -13.68 0.34
CA ASP A 76 6.96 -12.71 -0.74
C ASP A 76 6.09 -11.45 -0.55
N ASN A 77 4.88 -11.58 -0.01
CA ASN A 77 3.96 -10.46 0.25
C ASN A 77 4.49 -9.49 1.30
N GLU A 78 4.86 -9.99 2.48
CA GLU A 78 5.43 -9.16 3.56
C GLU A 78 6.77 -8.55 3.14
N ILE A 79 7.56 -9.28 2.33
CA ILE A 79 8.81 -8.74 1.75
C ILE A 79 8.53 -7.58 0.79
N MET A 80 7.51 -7.68 -0.08
CA MET A 80 7.11 -6.57 -0.96
C MET A 80 6.66 -5.34 -0.16
N VAL A 81 5.82 -5.56 0.85
CA VAL A 81 5.34 -4.49 1.74
C VAL A 81 6.50 -3.84 2.49
N GLY A 82 7.41 -4.63 3.08
CA GLY A 82 8.59 -4.15 3.78
C GLY A 82 9.55 -3.33 2.89
N LYS A 83 9.72 -3.73 1.62
CA LYS A 83 10.53 -2.99 0.64
C LYS A 83 9.98 -1.57 0.42
N VAL A 84 8.67 -1.43 0.25
CA VAL A 84 8.05 -0.12 0.02
C VAL A 84 8.10 0.75 1.27
N ILE A 85 7.93 0.15 2.46
CA ILE A 85 7.95 0.87 3.75
C ILE A 85 9.25 1.59 4.00
N PHE A 86 10.36 1.00 3.59
CA PHE A 86 11.67 1.63 3.74
C PHE A 86 11.75 2.99 3.02
N ASP A 87 10.95 3.16 1.96
CA ASP A 87 10.93 4.36 1.12
C ASP A 87 9.83 5.38 1.51
N ILE A 88 8.98 5.08 2.50
CA ILE A 88 7.89 5.97 2.94
C ILE A 88 8.00 6.39 4.40
N PRO A 89 7.48 7.58 4.79
CA PRO A 89 7.53 8.03 6.18
C PRO A 89 6.78 7.08 7.12
N LEU A 90 7.49 6.52 8.11
CA LEU A 90 6.96 5.55 9.09
C LEU A 90 5.73 6.04 9.87
N LEU A 91 5.53 7.36 9.97
CA LEU A 91 4.35 7.94 10.63
C LEU A 91 3.05 7.58 9.89
N THR A 92 3.14 7.22 8.61
CA THR A 92 2.01 7.10 7.69
C THR A 92 1.63 5.66 7.39
N LEU A 93 2.28 4.64 7.95
CA LEU A 93 1.84 3.24 7.77
C LEU A 93 1.46 2.57 9.08
N LYS A 94 0.42 1.74 9.03
CA LYS A 94 -0.10 0.91 10.13
C LYS A 94 -0.55 -0.43 9.55
N PHE A 95 -0.40 -1.51 10.33
CA PHE A 95 -0.81 -2.88 10.01
C PHE A 95 -1.75 -3.40 11.10
#